data_AF-A0A4R0IW88-F1
#
_entry.id   AF-A0A4R0IW88-F1
#
_cell.length_a   1.000
_cell.length_b   1.000
_cell.length_c   1.000
_cell.angle_alpha   90.00
_cell.angle_beta   90.00
_cell.angle_gamma   90.00
#
_symmetry.space_group_name_H-M   'P 1'
#
loop_
_entity.id
_entity.type
_entity.pdbx_description
1 polymer ?
#
loop_
_entity_poly.entity_id
_entity_poly.type
_entity_poly.pdbx_seq_one_letter_code
_entity_poly.pdbx_strand_id
1 'polypeptide(L)'
;MNTPSRRRILSTALALGLVGCGRQQSEEQVVGTVPPTGSSVADGKQALERLLAGNARFVAAQEQDLDEGIARRIAVSKGQHPFATILGCVDSRVPIELVFDQGLGDLVVVRSAGGALDQSVIGSLEFGVAELHTPLLLVLGHQRCGALDATIKALDKPTAHPGKLGYLVDTLAPAVRQTSGKPGDRLTNAVHANVTHVLAELRRSPVITPLEQSGKLQLAGAYYELDTGKVTVES
;
A
#
# COMPACT_ATOMS: atom_id res chain seq x y z
N MET A 1 28.19 -26.79 -55.36
CA MET A 1 29.58 -26.53 -54.92
C MET A 1 29.86 -27.41 -53.70
N ASN A 2 31.00 -28.08 -53.73
CA ASN A 2 31.38 -29.23 -52.89
C ASN A 2 31.64 -28.87 -51.42
N THR A 3 31.38 -29.85 -50.55
CA THR A 3 31.86 -29.98 -49.16
C THR A 3 33.38 -30.25 -49.13
N PRO A 4 34.10 -30.08 -47.98
CA PRO A 4 34.10 -31.06 -46.88
C PRO A 4 34.10 -30.40 -45.47
N SER A 5 33.37 -30.92 -44.48
CA SER A 5 33.74 -32.05 -43.60
C SER A 5 35.17 -32.00 -43.05
N ARG A 6 35.31 -31.77 -41.72
CA ARG A 6 36.44 -32.27 -40.94
C ARG A 6 35.96 -32.97 -39.67
N ARG A 7 36.36 -34.23 -39.57
CA ARG A 7 36.13 -35.16 -38.47
C ARG A 7 37.08 -34.90 -37.29
N ARG A 8 36.52 -35.10 -36.09
CA ARG A 8 37.04 -35.79 -34.88
C ARG A 8 38.51 -35.57 -34.44
N ILE A 9 38.68 -35.20 -33.17
CA ILE A 9 39.53 -35.95 -32.21
C ILE A 9 38.81 -35.99 -30.86
N LEU A 10 38.50 -37.20 -30.38
CA LEU A 10 38.22 -37.50 -28.98
C LEU A 10 39.55 -37.50 -28.22
N SER A 11 39.61 -36.85 -27.07
CA SER A 11 40.69 -37.02 -26.09
C SER A 11 40.05 -37.41 -24.76
N THR A 12 40.04 -38.70 -24.48
CA THR A 12 39.81 -39.25 -23.13
C THR A 12 40.98 -38.87 -22.24
N ALA A 13 40.74 -38.07 -21.21
CA ALA A 13 41.65 -37.92 -20.07
C ALA A 13 40.93 -38.45 -18.83
N LEU A 14 41.40 -39.60 -18.36
CA LEU A 14 41.02 -40.20 -17.09
C LEU A 14 41.78 -39.47 -15.98
N ALA A 15 41.10 -38.69 -15.15
CA ALA A 15 41.67 -38.11 -13.94
C ALA A 15 41.01 -38.74 -12.72
N LEU A 16 41.73 -39.67 -12.07
CA LEU A 16 41.47 -40.07 -10.69
C LEU A 16 41.83 -38.88 -9.78
N GLY A 17 40.83 -38.30 -9.11
CA GLY A 17 41.01 -37.17 -8.21
C GLY A 17 40.11 -37.28 -6.98
N LEU A 18 40.73 -37.68 -5.86
CA LEU A 18 40.34 -37.64 -4.45
C LEU A 18 39.01 -36.95 -4.08
N VAL A 19 38.15 -37.71 -3.38
CA VAL A 19 36.98 -37.21 -2.65
C VAL A 19 37.45 -36.29 -1.52
N GLY A 20 37.33 -34.98 -1.73
CA GLY A 20 37.41 -33.97 -0.68
C GLY A 20 35.99 -33.60 -0.24
N CYS A 21 35.65 -33.87 1.02
CA CYS A 21 34.46 -33.32 1.68
C CYS A 21 34.59 -31.80 1.81
N GLY A 22 34.24 -31.07 0.76
CA GLY A 22 34.06 -29.62 0.80
C GLY A 22 32.67 -29.31 1.34
N ARG A 23 32.59 -28.70 2.53
CA ARG A 23 31.39 -28.02 3.02
C ARG A 23 30.94 -27.03 1.95
N GLN A 24 29.80 -27.27 1.32
CA GLN A 24 29.08 -26.23 0.59
C GLN A 24 28.59 -25.22 1.62
N GLN A 25 29.30 -24.09 1.73
CA GLN A 25 28.71 -22.89 2.29
C GLN A 25 27.70 -22.40 1.25
N SER A 26 26.42 -22.54 1.56
CA SER A 26 25.35 -21.84 0.85
C SER A 26 25.57 -20.35 1.08
N GLU A 27 26.02 -19.64 0.06
CA GLU A 27 25.95 -18.18 0.02
C GLU A 27 24.47 -17.79 0.04
N GLU A 28 24.02 -17.29 1.18
CA GLU A 28 22.74 -16.65 1.33
C GLU A 28 22.76 -15.41 0.42
N GLN A 29 22.07 -15.51 -0.73
CA GLN A 29 21.92 -14.43 -1.68
C GLN A 29 21.20 -13.28 -0.98
N VAL A 30 21.97 -12.28 -0.52
CA VAL A 30 21.42 -10.99 -0.10
C VAL A 30 20.75 -10.40 -1.32
N VAL A 31 19.41 -10.44 -1.34
CA VAL A 31 18.58 -9.78 -2.35
C VAL A 31 19.01 -8.31 -2.37
N GLY A 32 19.60 -7.88 -3.48
CA GLY A 32 20.10 -6.52 -3.62
C GLY A 32 18.97 -5.51 -3.42
N THR A 33 19.06 -4.74 -2.34
CA THR A 33 18.06 -3.75 -1.98
C THR A 33 18.18 -2.56 -2.93
N VAL A 34 17.08 -2.25 -3.64
CA VAL A 34 16.99 -0.99 -4.39
C VAL A 34 16.42 0.06 -3.44
N PRO A 35 17.20 1.06 -3.03
CA PRO A 35 16.71 2.07 -2.10
C PRO A 35 15.50 2.81 -2.69
N PRO A 36 14.53 3.21 -1.84
CA PRO A 36 13.45 4.08 -2.28
C PRO A 36 14.01 5.35 -2.89
N THR A 37 13.27 5.95 -3.81
CA THR A 37 13.68 7.23 -4.36
C THR A 37 13.64 8.29 -3.26
N GLY A 38 14.72 9.05 -3.04
CA GLY A 38 14.82 10.05 -1.97
C GLY A 38 15.48 9.56 -0.68
N SER A 39 15.54 10.42 0.34
CA SER A 39 16.18 10.13 1.64
C SER A 39 15.55 8.92 2.33
N SER A 40 16.37 8.11 3.00
CA SER A 40 15.90 6.98 3.82
C SER A 40 14.93 7.48 4.89
N VAL A 41 13.77 6.84 4.99
CA VAL A 41 12.76 7.12 6.02
C VAL A 41 13.06 6.23 7.23
N ALA A 42 13.34 6.82 8.38
CA ALA A 42 13.75 6.09 9.59
C ALA A 42 12.57 5.58 10.43
N ASP A 43 11.43 6.27 10.37
CA ASP A 43 10.25 5.96 11.19
C ASP A 43 8.94 6.43 10.52
N GLY A 44 7.81 6.12 11.17
CA GLY A 44 6.49 6.43 10.64
C GLY A 44 6.18 7.93 10.56
N LYS A 45 6.85 8.74 11.39
CA LYS A 45 6.68 10.20 11.38
C LYS A 45 7.32 10.78 10.13
N GLN A 46 8.55 10.38 9.82
CA GLN A 46 9.24 10.79 8.60
C GLN A 46 8.52 10.27 7.34
N ALA A 47 7.92 9.08 7.41
CA ALA A 47 7.09 8.55 6.32
C ALA A 47 5.87 9.47 6.07
N LEU A 48 5.19 9.88 7.14
CA LEU A 48 4.03 10.76 7.04
C LEU A 48 4.41 12.15 6.53
N GLU A 49 5.50 12.72 7.04
CA GLU A 49 6.04 14.00 6.56
C GLU A 49 6.38 13.94 5.07
N ARG A 50 6.99 12.84 4.62
CA ARG A 50 7.29 12.60 3.19
C ARG A 50 6.02 12.55 2.34
N LEU A 51 4.98 11.84 2.77
CA LEU A 51 3.69 11.81 2.06
C LEU A 51 3.09 13.21 1.97
N LEU A 52 3.02 13.95 3.08
CA LEU A 52 2.43 15.29 3.09
C LEU A 52 3.23 16.30 2.26
N ALA A 53 4.57 16.17 2.24
CA ALA A 53 5.41 16.98 1.35
C ALA A 53 5.15 16.66 -0.13
N GLY A 54 4.91 15.40 -0.48
CA GLY A 54 4.49 15.00 -1.82
C GLY A 54 3.11 15.53 -2.20
N ASN A 55 2.14 15.42 -1.30
CA ASN A 55 0.82 16.01 -1.52
C ASN A 55 0.87 17.54 -1.68
N ALA A 56 1.73 18.22 -0.94
CA ALA A 56 1.92 19.67 -1.11
C ALA A 56 2.42 20.02 -2.53
N ARG A 57 3.28 19.19 -3.14
CA ARG A 57 3.73 19.36 -4.53
C ARG A 57 2.60 19.10 -5.53
N PHE A 58 1.83 18.04 -5.32
CA PHE A 58 0.64 17.73 -6.12
C PHE A 58 -0.38 18.89 -6.12
N VAL A 59 -0.68 19.45 -4.94
CA VAL A 59 -1.59 20.61 -4.81
C VAL A 59 -1.04 21.85 -5.53
N ALA A 60 0.28 22.03 -5.55
CA ALA A 60 0.93 23.18 -6.17
C ALA A 60 1.18 23.02 -7.69
N ALA A 61 0.87 21.85 -8.29
CA ALA A 61 1.28 21.48 -9.65
C ALA A 61 2.80 21.63 -9.86
N GLN A 62 3.57 21.20 -8.84
CA GLN A 62 5.03 21.19 -8.81
C GLN A 62 5.56 19.77 -8.57
N GLU A 63 4.89 18.78 -9.16
CA GLU A 63 5.25 17.38 -9.10
C GLU A 63 6.71 17.20 -9.55
N GLN A 64 7.44 16.32 -8.87
CA GLN A 64 8.79 15.98 -9.32
C GLN A 64 8.72 15.07 -10.54
N ASP A 65 9.81 15.02 -11.31
CA ASP A 65 9.97 13.96 -12.30
C ASP A 65 10.07 12.64 -11.52
N LEU A 66 8.91 11.97 -11.36
CA LEU A 66 8.79 10.74 -10.61
C LEU A 66 9.76 9.73 -11.22
N ASP A 67 10.48 8.99 -10.38
CA ASP A 67 11.33 7.92 -10.89
C ASP A 67 10.44 6.74 -11.28
N GLU A 68 9.74 6.87 -12.40
CA GLU A 68 8.82 5.88 -12.99
C GLU A 68 9.32 5.33 -14.32
N GLY A 69 10.52 5.79 -14.74
CA GLY A 69 11.16 5.38 -15.98
C GLY A 69 11.60 3.90 -16.00
N ILE A 70 12.06 3.47 -17.18
CA ILE A 70 12.52 2.08 -17.41
C ILE A 70 13.60 1.67 -16.41
N ALA A 71 14.51 2.59 -16.07
CA ALA A 71 15.59 2.34 -15.11
C ALA A 71 15.04 1.99 -13.72
N ARG A 72 14.11 2.78 -13.17
CA ARG A 72 13.44 2.45 -11.91
C ARG A 72 12.76 1.11 -11.98
N ARG A 73 11.94 0.88 -13.02
CA ARG A 73 11.17 -0.35 -13.16
C ARG A 73 12.07 -1.60 -13.11
N ILE A 74 13.23 -1.55 -13.78
CA ILE A 74 14.23 -2.63 -13.74
C ILE A 74 14.87 -2.75 -12.36
N ALA A 75 15.07 -1.64 -11.66
CA ALA A 75 15.61 -1.66 -10.31
C ALA A 75 14.62 -2.35 -9.34
N VAL A 76 13.37 -1.88 -9.27
CA VAL A 76 12.37 -2.41 -8.31
C VAL A 76 11.88 -3.82 -8.66
N SER A 77 12.12 -4.33 -9.88
CA SER A 77 11.78 -5.71 -10.22
C SER A 77 12.62 -6.75 -9.47
N LYS A 78 13.72 -6.34 -8.82
CA LYS A 78 14.59 -7.23 -8.03
C LYS A 78 14.19 -7.31 -6.55
N GLY A 79 13.38 -6.36 -6.09
CA GLY A 79 12.97 -6.20 -4.70
C GLY A 79 12.37 -4.82 -4.47
N GLN A 80 11.53 -4.68 -3.43
CA GLN A 80 10.85 -3.44 -3.10
C GLN A 80 11.09 -3.06 -1.63
N HIS A 81 11.19 -1.75 -1.37
CA HIS A 81 11.36 -1.18 -0.04
C HIS A 81 10.44 0.04 0.12
N PRO A 82 9.12 -0.17 0.09
CA PRO A 82 8.16 0.90 0.30
C PRO A 82 8.32 1.48 1.70
N PHE A 83 8.07 2.78 1.85
CA PHE A 83 8.18 3.46 3.14
C PHE A 83 6.81 3.67 3.83
N ALA A 84 5.72 3.33 3.14
CA ALA A 84 4.38 3.40 3.70
C ALA A 84 3.45 2.34 3.08
N THR A 85 2.56 1.80 3.91
CA THR A 85 1.38 1.04 3.49
C THR A 85 0.16 1.95 3.59
N ILE A 86 -0.65 2.01 2.53
CA ILE A 86 -1.81 2.90 2.46
C ILE A 86 -3.06 2.09 2.11
N LEU A 87 -4.08 2.20 2.96
CA LEU A 87 -5.44 1.79 2.62
C LEU A 87 -6.19 3.00 2.05
N GLY A 88 -6.75 2.87 0.85
CA GLY A 88 -7.61 3.90 0.27
C GLY A 88 -8.83 3.35 -0.46
N CYS A 89 -9.62 4.27 -1.00
CA CYS A 89 -10.81 3.93 -1.77
C CYS A 89 -10.46 3.46 -3.19
N VAL A 90 -11.29 2.59 -3.79
CA VAL A 90 -11.25 2.27 -5.24
C VAL A 90 -11.68 3.43 -6.15
N ASP A 91 -12.07 4.57 -5.57
CA ASP A 91 -12.50 5.76 -6.31
C ASP A 91 -11.45 6.19 -7.34
N SER A 92 -11.82 6.23 -8.62
CA SER A 92 -10.91 6.52 -9.73
C SER A 92 -10.29 7.91 -9.67
N ARG A 93 -10.86 8.83 -8.86
CA ARG A 93 -10.36 10.19 -8.66
C ARG A 93 -9.34 10.30 -7.52
N VAL A 94 -9.02 9.18 -6.87
CA VAL A 94 -8.04 9.10 -5.77
C VAL A 94 -6.89 8.15 -6.14
N PRO A 95 -6.10 8.47 -7.19
CA PRO A 95 -4.87 7.74 -7.48
C PRO A 95 -3.81 8.07 -6.42
N ILE A 96 -3.58 7.16 -5.47
CA ILE A 96 -2.79 7.41 -4.25
C ILE A 96 -1.36 7.85 -4.57
N GLU A 97 -0.71 7.18 -5.50
CA GLU A 97 0.67 7.46 -5.92
C GLU A 97 0.78 8.89 -6.47
N LEU A 98 -0.18 9.33 -7.28
CA LEU A 98 -0.22 10.70 -7.83
C LEU A 98 -0.54 11.73 -6.74
N VAL A 99 -1.54 11.46 -5.89
CA VAL A 99 -1.97 12.35 -4.81
C VAL A 99 -0.82 12.65 -3.84
N PHE A 100 0.09 11.71 -3.64
CA PHE A 100 1.27 11.87 -2.80
C PHE A 100 2.56 12.08 -3.57
N ASP A 101 2.53 12.25 -4.89
CA ASP A 101 3.72 12.45 -5.74
C ASP A 101 4.82 11.40 -5.45
N GLN A 102 4.48 10.11 -5.53
CA GLN A 102 5.38 8.97 -5.29
C GLN A 102 5.51 8.06 -6.52
N GLY A 103 6.68 7.43 -6.65
CA GLY A 103 7.02 6.60 -7.80
C GLY A 103 6.90 5.08 -7.57
N LEU A 104 7.47 4.31 -8.48
CA LEU A 104 7.43 2.84 -8.42
C LEU A 104 8.21 2.32 -7.21
N GLY A 105 7.57 1.42 -6.45
CA GLY A 105 8.18 0.75 -5.29
C GLY A 105 8.21 1.56 -4.00
N ASP A 106 7.67 2.79 -4.01
CA ASP A 106 7.70 3.69 -2.86
C ASP A 106 6.57 3.40 -1.86
N LEU A 107 5.43 2.86 -2.32
CA LEU A 107 4.24 2.60 -1.51
C LEU A 107 3.72 1.16 -1.66
N VAL A 108 3.14 0.61 -0.60
CA VAL A 108 2.19 -0.51 -0.69
C VAL A 108 0.79 0.08 -0.69
N VAL A 109 0.03 -0.09 -1.78
CA VAL A 109 -1.30 0.49 -1.91
C VAL A 109 -2.35 -0.62 -1.92
N VAL A 110 -3.23 -0.61 -0.92
CA VAL A 110 -4.40 -1.50 -0.82
C VAL A 110 -5.66 -0.65 -1.03
N ARG A 111 -6.54 -1.07 -1.95
CA ARG A 111 -7.74 -0.30 -2.30
C ARG A 111 -8.99 -1.14 -2.18
N SER A 112 -9.98 -0.65 -1.43
CA SER A 112 -11.30 -1.23 -1.31
C SER A 112 -12.37 -0.13 -1.31
N ALA A 113 -13.60 -0.42 -1.71
CA ALA A 113 -14.64 0.60 -1.78
C ALA A 113 -14.91 1.22 -0.39
N GLY A 114 -14.78 2.54 -0.27
CA GLY A 114 -14.89 3.24 1.01
C GLY A 114 -13.82 2.89 2.04
N GLY A 115 -12.74 2.19 1.68
CA GLY A 115 -11.78 1.65 2.65
C GLY A 115 -12.38 0.50 3.49
N ALA A 116 -13.40 -0.20 2.98
CA ALA A 116 -13.99 -1.37 3.63
C ALA A 116 -12.94 -2.45 3.93
N LEU A 117 -12.95 -2.99 5.14
CA LEU A 117 -12.08 -4.10 5.52
C LEU A 117 -12.73 -5.44 5.17
N ASP A 118 -11.94 -6.31 4.56
CA ASP A 118 -12.21 -7.74 4.45
C ASP A 118 -10.92 -8.52 4.78
N GLN A 119 -10.99 -9.85 4.76
CA GLN A 119 -9.84 -10.69 5.09
C GLN A 119 -8.65 -10.48 4.15
N SER A 120 -8.90 -10.25 2.86
CA SER A 120 -7.84 -10.01 1.88
C SER A 120 -7.22 -8.62 2.05
N VAL A 121 -8.03 -7.61 2.35
CA VAL A 121 -7.57 -6.24 2.64
C VAL A 121 -6.70 -6.25 3.89
N ILE A 122 -7.17 -6.83 4.98
CA ILE A 122 -6.40 -6.90 6.24
C ILE A 122 -5.09 -7.67 6.02
N GLY A 123 -5.13 -8.85 5.40
CA GLY A 123 -3.92 -9.62 5.13
C GLY A 123 -2.91 -8.87 4.23
N SER A 124 -3.40 -8.06 3.28
CA SER A 124 -2.52 -7.23 2.44
C SER A 124 -1.87 -6.08 3.21
N LEU A 125 -2.61 -5.47 4.15
CA LEU A 125 -2.07 -4.45 5.04
C LEU A 125 -1.02 -5.04 6.00
N GLU A 126 -1.32 -6.22 6.58
CA GLU A 126 -0.39 -6.96 7.42
C GLU A 126 0.89 -7.33 6.67
N PHE A 127 0.78 -7.79 5.42
CA PHE A 127 1.94 -8.05 4.57
C PHE A 127 2.81 -6.81 4.38
N GLY A 128 2.21 -5.65 4.09
CA GLY A 128 2.94 -4.39 3.91
C GLY A 128 3.71 -3.95 5.16
N VAL A 129 3.16 -4.14 6.36
CA VAL A 129 3.82 -3.71 7.60
C VAL A 129 4.76 -4.77 8.18
N ALA A 130 4.44 -6.06 8.04
CA ALA A 130 5.19 -7.14 8.66
C ALA A 130 6.28 -7.71 7.75
N GLU A 131 5.98 -7.93 6.47
CA GLU A 131 6.93 -8.54 5.51
C GLU A 131 7.77 -7.48 4.79
N LEU A 132 7.17 -6.33 4.46
CA LEU A 132 7.87 -5.22 3.80
C LEU A 132 8.36 -4.14 4.78
N HIS A 133 8.08 -4.31 6.07
CA HIS A 133 8.56 -3.45 7.16
C HIS A 133 8.27 -1.95 6.95
N THR A 134 7.15 -1.61 6.31
CA THR A 134 6.76 -0.21 6.16
C THR A 134 6.54 0.43 7.54
N PRO A 135 7.19 1.57 7.85
CA PRO A 135 7.08 2.19 9.17
C PRO A 135 5.78 3.00 9.37
N LEU A 136 4.95 3.14 8.33
CA LEU A 136 3.67 3.85 8.38
C LEU A 136 2.56 3.01 7.74
N LEU A 137 1.42 2.94 8.42
CA LEU A 137 0.14 2.53 7.86
C LEU A 137 -0.83 3.72 7.87
N LEU A 138 -1.19 4.21 6.68
CA LEU A 138 -2.12 5.33 6.51
C LEU A 138 -3.49 4.83 6.02
N VAL A 139 -4.57 5.24 6.67
CA VAL A 139 -5.94 5.06 6.18
C VAL A 139 -6.41 6.38 5.56
N LEU A 140 -6.64 6.39 4.25
CA LEU A 140 -7.03 7.57 3.48
C LEU A 140 -8.52 7.55 3.12
N GLY A 141 -9.31 8.34 3.85
CA GLY A 141 -10.67 8.73 3.45
C GLY A 141 -10.64 9.82 2.37
N HIS A 142 -11.78 10.05 1.71
CA HIS A 142 -11.87 11.14 0.72
C HIS A 142 -13.26 11.75 0.63
N GLN A 143 -13.28 13.01 0.17
CA GLN A 143 -14.48 13.79 -0.08
C GLN A 143 -15.40 13.09 -1.09
N ARG A 144 -16.72 13.18 -0.85
CA ARG A 144 -17.78 12.63 -1.74
C ARG A 144 -17.57 11.15 -2.09
N CYS A 145 -17.28 10.33 -1.08
CA CYS A 145 -17.11 8.89 -1.23
C CYS A 145 -18.42 8.17 -1.62
N GLY A 146 -18.46 7.59 -2.82
CA GLY A 146 -19.65 6.93 -3.34
C GLY A 146 -20.08 5.69 -2.54
N ALA A 147 -19.14 4.94 -1.96
CA ALA A 147 -19.45 3.76 -1.14
C ALA A 147 -20.16 4.14 0.16
N LEU A 148 -19.66 5.18 0.86
CA LEU A 148 -20.30 5.67 2.08
C LEU A 148 -21.63 6.36 1.81
N ASP A 149 -21.76 7.10 0.70
CA ASP A 149 -23.03 7.68 0.27
C ASP A 149 -24.07 6.59 -0.04
N ALA A 150 -23.68 5.53 -0.74
CA ALA A 150 -24.55 4.38 -0.99
C ALA A 150 -24.98 3.69 0.31
N THR A 151 -24.07 3.53 1.27
CA THR A 151 -24.38 2.98 2.60
C THR A 151 -25.34 3.87 3.39
N ILE A 152 -25.16 5.19 3.37
CA ILE A 152 -26.11 6.14 3.97
C ILE A 152 -27.51 5.95 3.38
N LYS A 153 -27.62 5.93 2.04
CA LYS A 153 -28.89 5.76 1.34
C LYS A 153 -29.56 4.41 1.66
N ALA A 154 -28.77 3.33 1.73
CA ALA A 154 -29.25 2.00 2.06
C ALA A 154 -29.77 1.91 3.51
N LEU A 155 -29.14 2.60 4.46
CA LEU A 155 -29.60 2.64 5.85
C LEU A 155 -30.89 3.47 6.00
N ASP A 156 -31.04 4.55 5.24
CA ASP A 156 -32.23 5.41 5.28
C ASP A 156 -33.43 4.76 4.58
N LYS A 157 -33.17 4.03 3.48
CA LYS A 157 -34.17 3.32 2.68
C LYS A 157 -33.65 1.93 2.35
N PRO A 158 -33.89 0.94 3.22
CA PRO A 158 -33.45 -0.43 2.99
C PRO A 158 -34.02 -0.98 1.68
N THR A 159 -33.14 -1.29 0.73
CA THR A 159 -33.48 -1.95 -0.53
C THR A 159 -32.64 -3.21 -0.69
N ALA A 160 -33.18 -4.23 -1.34
CA ALA A 160 -32.38 -5.39 -1.73
C ALA A 160 -31.27 -4.93 -2.70
N HIS A 161 -30.02 -5.21 -2.33
CA HIS A 161 -28.87 -4.93 -3.19
C HIS A 161 -28.54 -6.15 -4.06
N PRO A 162 -28.36 -5.99 -5.38
CA PRO A 162 -27.92 -7.08 -6.23
C PRO A 162 -26.46 -7.48 -5.90
N GLY A 163 -26.18 -8.78 -5.96
CA GLY A 163 -24.83 -9.32 -5.81
C GLY A 163 -24.21 -9.07 -4.43
N LYS A 164 -22.96 -8.59 -4.41
CA LYS A 164 -22.16 -8.36 -3.18
C LYS A 164 -22.19 -6.92 -2.69
N LEU A 165 -23.01 -6.05 -3.27
CA LEU A 165 -23.14 -4.67 -2.80
C LEU A 165 -23.69 -4.60 -1.36
N GLY A 166 -24.57 -5.53 -0.97
CA GLY A 166 -25.06 -5.62 0.41
C GLY A 166 -23.94 -5.88 1.42
N TYR A 167 -22.96 -6.74 1.07
CA TYR A 167 -21.78 -6.97 1.90
C TYR A 167 -20.98 -5.68 2.14
N LEU A 168 -20.81 -4.85 1.11
CA LEU A 168 -20.12 -3.57 1.24
C LEU A 168 -20.87 -2.60 2.17
N VAL A 169 -22.19 -2.53 2.02
CA VAL A 169 -23.06 -1.73 2.90
C VAL A 169 -22.93 -2.21 4.35
N ASP A 170 -23.01 -3.51 4.59
CA ASP A 170 -22.91 -4.11 5.92
C ASP A 170 -21.56 -3.83 6.57
N THR A 171 -20.46 -3.90 5.81
CA THR A 171 -19.11 -3.59 6.29
C THR A 171 -18.95 -2.11 6.66
N LEU A 172 -19.54 -1.18 5.91
CA LEU A 172 -19.40 0.27 6.14
C LEU A 172 -20.44 0.84 7.12
N ALA A 173 -21.56 0.15 7.33
CA ALA A 173 -22.67 0.61 8.15
C ALA A 173 -22.30 0.97 9.61
N PRO A 174 -21.40 0.24 10.32
CA PRO A 174 -21.02 0.59 11.68
C PRO A 174 -20.52 2.04 11.81
N ALA A 175 -19.64 2.47 10.91
CA ALA A 175 -19.12 3.84 10.91
C ALA A 175 -20.21 4.87 10.58
N VAL A 176 -21.05 4.58 9.57
CA VAL A 176 -22.13 5.49 9.16
C VAL A 176 -23.14 5.71 10.28
N ARG A 177 -23.51 4.65 11.03
CA ARG A 177 -24.46 4.75 12.15
C ARG A 177 -23.99 5.68 13.27
N GLN A 178 -22.68 5.84 13.45
CA GLN A 178 -22.10 6.76 14.45
C GLN A 178 -22.25 8.24 14.09
N THR A 179 -22.75 8.56 12.89
CA THR A 179 -22.94 9.94 12.41
C THR A 179 -24.33 10.51 12.66
N SER A 180 -25.28 9.66 13.05
CA SER A 180 -26.68 10.05 13.28
C SER A 180 -26.78 11.18 14.31
N GLY A 181 -27.45 12.28 13.94
CA GLY A 181 -27.66 13.43 14.82
C GLY A 181 -26.45 14.35 14.99
N LYS A 182 -25.32 14.09 14.31
CA LYS A 182 -24.18 15.03 14.30
C LYS A 182 -24.46 16.22 13.38
N PRO A 183 -24.04 17.44 13.75
CA PRO A 183 -24.14 18.61 12.87
C PRO A 183 -23.22 18.47 11.63
N GLY A 184 -23.47 19.27 10.60
CA GLY A 184 -22.66 19.32 9.38
C GLY A 184 -23.09 18.32 8.31
N ASP A 185 -22.24 18.15 7.29
CA ASP A 185 -22.51 17.23 6.18
C ASP A 185 -22.36 15.78 6.64
N ARG A 186 -23.44 15.00 6.53
CA ARG A 186 -23.50 13.61 7.00
C ARG A 186 -22.49 12.71 6.27
N LEU A 187 -22.28 12.93 4.97
CA LEU A 187 -21.33 12.13 4.19
C LEU A 187 -19.89 12.38 4.64
N THR A 188 -19.51 13.64 4.80
CA THR A 188 -18.19 14.03 5.33
C THR A 188 -17.98 13.45 6.74
N ASN A 189 -18.98 13.56 7.62
CA ASN A 189 -18.95 12.93 8.94
C ASN A 189 -18.77 11.41 8.86
N ALA A 190 -19.39 10.74 7.88
CA ALA A 190 -19.27 9.31 7.68
C ALA A 190 -17.87 8.90 7.18
N VAL A 191 -17.21 9.73 6.38
CA VAL A 191 -15.83 9.48 5.94
C VAL A 191 -14.89 9.50 7.15
N HIS A 192 -14.91 10.56 7.95
CA HIS A 192 -14.08 10.66 9.16
C HIS A 192 -14.37 9.54 10.17
N ALA A 193 -15.65 9.26 10.40
CA ALA A 193 -16.04 8.14 11.27
C ALA A 193 -15.52 6.80 10.75
N ASN A 194 -15.50 6.60 9.43
CA ASN A 194 -15.00 5.37 8.83
C ASN A 194 -13.49 5.24 8.92
N VAL A 195 -12.73 6.32 8.71
CA VAL A 195 -11.27 6.32 8.92
C VAL A 195 -10.95 5.94 10.37
N THR A 196 -11.64 6.58 11.34
CA THR A 196 -11.49 6.26 12.77
C THR A 196 -11.87 4.81 13.07
N HIS A 197 -12.98 4.33 12.52
CA HIS A 197 -13.45 2.96 12.71
C HIS A 197 -12.43 1.94 12.19
N VAL A 198 -11.95 2.13 10.96
CA VAL A 198 -10.96 1.25 10.34
C VAL A 198 -9.66 1.20 11.14
N LEU A 199 -9.15 2.35 11.61
CA LEU A 199 -7.98 2.37 12.49
C LEU A 199 -8.22 1.57 13.77
N ALA A 200 -9.40 1.70 14.39
CA ALA A 200 -9.76 0.94 15.58
C ALA A 200 -9.90 -0.58 15.31
N GLU A 201 -10.31 -0.98 14.10
CA GLU A 201 -10.31 -2.39 13.67
C GLU A 201 -8.87 -2.92 13.50
N LEU A 202 -8.01 -2.17 12.80
CA LEU A 202 -6.61 -2.55 12.53
C LEU A 202 -5.80 -2.66 13.83
N ARG A 203 -6.10 -1.82 14.84
CA ARG A 203 -5.50 -1.90 16.19
C ARG A 203 -5.87 -3.16 16.99
N ARG A 204 -6.70 -4.04 16.44
CA ARG A 204 -7.00 -5.36 17.02
C ARG A 204 -6.30 -6.50 16.28
N SER A 205 -5.58 -6.22 15.20
CA SER A 205 -4.81 -7.24 14.50
C SER A 205 -3.66 -7.74 15.38
N PRO A 206 -3.48 -9.06 15.50
CA PRO A 206 -2.35 -9.63 16.25
C PRO A 206 -0.99 -9.35 15.60
N VAL A 207 -0.97 -8.85 14.36
CA VAL A 207 0.24 -8.45 13.63
C VAL A 207 0.51 -6.96 13.79
N ILE A 208 -0.51 -6.11 13.61
CA ILE A 208 -0.36 -4.65 13.63
C ILE A 208 -0.13 -4.12 15.05
N THR A 209 -0.91 -4.60 16.04
CA THR A 209 -0.86 -4.06 17.41
C THR A 209 0.54 -4.14 18.04
N PRO A 210 1.28 -5.27 17.97
CA PRO A 210 2.64 -5.31 18.52
C PRO A 210 3.63 -4.39 17.80
N LEU A 211 3.47 -4.17 16.49
CA LEU A 211 4.32 -3.26 15.72
C LEU A 211 4.08 -1.80 16.12
N GLU A 212 2.81 -1.41 16.31
CA GLU A 212 2.46 -0.08 16.81
C GLU A 212 2.99 0.15 18.24
N GLN A 213 2.76 -0.81 19.15
CA GLN A 213 3.20 -0.72 20.54
C GLN A 213 4.72 -0.69 20.71
N SER A 214 5.47 -1.34 19.82
CA SER A 214 6.93 -1.31 19.82
C SER A 214 7.53 -0.05 19.17
N GLY A 215 6.70 0.83 18.60
CA GLY A 215 7.14 2.04 17.90
C GLY A 215 7.73 1.79 16.51
N LYS A 216 7.65 0.55 16.00
CA LYS A 216 8.12 0.20 14.64
C LYS A 216 7.16 0.63 13.55
N LEU A 217 5.88 0.80 13.90
CA LEU A 217 4.82 1.20 12.98
C LEU A 217 4.04 2.36 13.58
N GLN A 218 3.78 3.38 12.78
CA GLN A 218 2.80 4.41 13.08
C GLN A 218 1.50 4.16 12.30
N LEU A 219 0.35 4.25 12.95
CA LEU A 219 -0.95 4.32 12.28
C LEU A 219 -1.38 5.77 12.17
N ALA A 220 -1.88 6.17 11.01
CA ALA A 220 -2.43 7.49 10.77
C ALA A 220 -3.73 7.42 9.98
N GLY A 221 -4.65 8.35 10.26
CA GLY A 221 -5.84 8.60 9.44
C GLY A 221 -5.67 9.90 8.67
N ALA A 222 -6.19 9.97 7.45
CA ALA A 222 -6.20 11.21 6.70
C ALA A 222 -7.43 11.32 5.79
N TYR A 223 -7.71 12.55 5.38
CA TYR A 223 -8.81 12.91 4.50
C TYR A 223 -8.31 13.66 3.26
N TYR A 224 -8.69 13.18 2.08
CA TYR A 224 -8.39 13.79 0.79
C TYR A 224 -9.55 14.63 0.26
N GLU A 225 -9.28 15.91 0.00
CA GLU A 225 -10.21 16.85 -0.62
C GLU A 225 -10.12 16.78 -2.14
N LEU A 226 -11.19 16.34 -2.81
CA LEU A 226 -11.24 16.24 -4.27
C LEU A 226 -11.17 17.60 -4.96
N ASP A 227 -11.68 18.65 -4.32
CA ASP A 227 -11.74 19.99 -4.91
C ASP A 227 -10.38 20.69 -4.97
N THR A 228 -9.49 20.40 -4.02
CA THR A 228 -8.21 21.10 -3.85
C THR A 228 -7.00 20.19 -4.04
N GLY A 229 -7.19 18.87 -4.04
CA GLY A 229 -6.11 17.89 -4.00
C GLY A 229 -5.44 17.76 -2.64
N LYS A 230 -5.90 18.47 -1.60
CA LYS A 230 -5.23 18.52 -0.31
C LYS A 230 -5.55 17.28 0.54
N VAL A 231 -4.52 16.77 1.22
CA VAL A 231 -4.65 15.75 2.27
C VAL A 231 -4.44 16.40 3.64
N THR A 232 -5.36 16.13 4.57
CA THR A 232 -5.27 16.55 5.97
C THR A 232 -5.29 15.35 6.90
N VAL A 233 -4.36 15.30 7.85
CA VAL A 233 -4.29 14.22 8.86
C VAL A 233 -5.42 14.39 9.87
N GLU A 234 -6.09 13.29 10.20
CA GLU A 234 -7.12 13.22 11.25
C GLU A 234 -6.46 13.04 12.62
N SER A 235 -6.99 13.76 13.62
CA SER A 235 -6.49 13.75 15.01
C SER A 235 -7.12 12.63 15.83
#